data_AF-A0AAP2FJQ5-F1
#
_entry.id   AF-A0AAP2FJQ5-F1
#
_cell.length_a   1.000
_cell.length_b   1.000
_cell.length_c   1.000
_cell.angle_alpha   90.00
_cell.angle_beta   90.00
_cell.angle_gamma   90.00
#
_symmetry.space_group_name_H-M   'P 1'
#
loop_
_entity.id
_entity.type
_entity.pdbx_description
1 polymer ?
#
loop_
_entity_poly.entity_id
_entity_poly.type
_entity_poly.pdbx_seq_one_letter_code
_entity_poly.pdbx_strand_id
1 'polypeptide(L)'
;MSVRQKCPASLSVGTVLYSALFDICENTGKVTGTIYEEVVRSIQRRRNSTPDSPKFVNIIKKIDGLTWVDTTKPPATRYGKKPPKTEGWAPYISSMCQTTFVLGSDLPPGICTTKLLAIKAAISDLQNDIKWYDGEIAEHKKKLIPDEEHITELLREKGDVEKSLRLAKSYLTKERNRKVAEKK
;
A
#
# COMPACT_ATOMS: atom_id res chain seq x y z
N MET A 1 -7.13 12.31 7.27
CA MET A 1 -6.33 12.10 6.04
C MET A 1 -4.88 11.88 6.42
N SER A 2 -4.24 10.84 5.88
CA SER A 2 -2.81 10.55 6.05
C SER A 2 -1.92 11.76 5.76
N VAL A 3 -0.85 11.92 6.54
CA VAL A 3 0.17 12.94 6.29
C VAL A 3 0.87 12.61 4.97
N ARG A 4 0.79 13.52 4.00
CA ARG A 4 1.49 13.36 2.72
C ARG A 4 2.98 13.57 2.92
N GLN A 5 3.78 12.62 2.41
CA GLN A 5 5.23 12.76 2.42
C GLN A 5 5.66 13.55 1.18
N LYS A 6 6.53 14.56 1.36
CA LYS A 6 7.17 15.23 0.24
C LYS A 6 7.96 14.21 -0.61
N CYS A 7 7.76 14.23 -1.92
CA CYS A 7 8.59 13.44 -2.83
C CYS A 7 10.04 13.93 -2.76
N PRO A 8 11.02 13.03 -2.81
CA PRO A 8 12.40 13.41 -3.06
C PRO A 8 12.53 14.27 -4.32
N ALA A 9 13.46 15.22 -4.32
CA ALA A 9 13.70 16.11 -5.47
C ALA A 9 14.14 15.35 -6.72
N SER A 10 14.75 14.17 -6.54
CA SER A 10 15.11 13.24 -7.61
C SER A 10 14.63 11.83 -7.29
N LEU A 11 14.12 11.15 -8.30
CA LEU A 11 13.80 9.72 -8.31
C LEU A 11 14.41 9.11 -9.56
N SER A 12 14.84 7.85 -9.47
CA SER A 12 15.33 7.08 -10.61
C SER A 12 14.36 5.94 -10.94
N VAL A 13 14.37 5.51 -12.19
CA VAL A 13 13.70 4.25 -12.59
C VAL A 13 14.34 3.10 -11.81
N GLY A 14 13.50 2.21 -11.27
CA GLY A 14 13.90 1.13 -10.37
C GLY A 14 13.91 1.52 -8.89
N THR A 15 13.69 2.79 -8.53
CA THR A 15 13.52 3.17 -7.12
C THR A 15 12.33 2.43 -6.53
N VAL A 16 12.51 1.88 -5.33
CA VAL A 16 11.44 1.20 -4.58
C VAL A 16 10.87 2.16 -3.54
N LEU A 17 9.59 2.46 -3.68
CA LEU A 17 8.77 3.09 -2.66
C LEU A 17 7.96 2.00 -1.94
N TYR A 18 7.25 2.38 -0.88
CA TYR A 18 6.52 1.43 -0.05
C TYR A 18 5.12 1.95 0.26
N SER A 19 4.15 1.05 0.23
CA SER A 19 2.82 1.25 0.79
C SER A 19 2.52 0.13 1.79
N ALA A 20 1.64 0.38 2.75
CA ALA A 20 1.27 -0.63 3.75
C ALA A 20 -0.25 -0.69 3.88
N LEU A 21 -0.81 -1.89 3.85
CA LEU A 21 -2.22 -2.17 4.02
C LEU A 21 -2.41 -3.14 5.18
N PHE A 22 -3.33 -2.81 6.07
CA PHE A 22 -3.75 -3.67 7.18
C PHE A 22 -5.26 -3.70 7.18
N ASP A 23 -5.83 -4.87 6.95
CA ASP A 23 -7.25 -5.09 6.77
C ASP A 23 -7.70 -6.38 7.46
N ILE A 24 -9.01 -6.57 7.51
CA ILE A 24 -9.63 -7.83 7.93
C ILE A 24 -10.24 -8.49 6.70
N CYS A 25 -9.96 -9.78 6.55
CA CYS A 25 -10.67 -10.60 5.61
C CYS A 25 -12.09 -10.84 6.12
N GLU A 26 -13.09 -10.25 5.46
CA GLU A 26 -14.51 -10.36 5.81
C GLU A 26 -14.98 -11.81 6.02
N ASN A 27 -14.52 -12.72 5.16
CA ASN A 27 -14.91 -14.13 5.22
C ASN A 27 -14.32 -14.91 6.40
N THR A 28 -13.16 -14.48 6.93
CA THR A 28 -12.44 -15.27 7.97
C THR A 28 -12.30 -14.52 9.29
N GLY A 29 -12.62 -13.23 9.33
CA GLY A 29 -12.34 -12.34 10.46
C GLY A 29 -10.84 -12.18 10.76
N LYS A 30 -9.96 -12.73 9.90
CA LYS A 30 -8.52 -12.73 10.11
C LYS A 30 -7.94 -11.40 9.67
N VAL A 31 -7.17 -10.78 10.55
CA VAL A 31 -6.41 -9.57 10.25
C VAL A 31 -5.19 -9.94 9.40
N THR A 32 -5.04 -9.26 8.27
CA THR A 32 -3.89 -9.36 7.38
C THR A 32 -3.13 -8.04 7.32
N GLY A 33 -1.82 -8.13 7.08
CA GLY A 33 -0.94 -6.98 7.02
C GLY A 33 0.12 -7.20 5.97
N THR A 34 0.09 -6.37 4.93
CA THR A 34 0.99 -6.48 3.78
C THR A 34 1.66 -5.14 3.52
N ILE A 35 2.99 -5.18 3.38
CA ILE A 35 3.79 -4.03 2.93
C ILE A 35 4.14 -4.31 1.47
N TYR A 36 3.66 -3.45 0.58
CA TYR A 36 3.93 -3.57 -0.84
C TYR A 36 5.16 -2.76 -1.24
N GLU A 37 5.87 -3.29 -2.25
CA GLU A 37 6.91 -2.55 -2.96
C GLU A 37 6.28 -1.86 -4.15
N GLU A 38 6.41 -0.55 -4.21
CA GLU A 38 5.90 0.30 -5.28
C GLU A 38 7.10 0.74 -6.14
N VAL A 39 7.32 0.07 -7.27
CA VAL A 39 8.54 0.23 -8.07
C VAL A 39 8.34 1.29 -9.14
N VAL A 40 9.26 2.26 -9.21
CA VAL A 40 9.28 3.25 -10.30
C VAL A 40 9.62 2.58 -11.62
N ARG A 41 8.69 2.57 -12.56
CA ARG A 41 8.82 1.90 -13.87
C ARG A 41 9.19 2.86 -14.98
N SER A 42 8.67 4.08 -14.93
CA SER A 42 9.05 5.11 -15.88
C SER A 42 8.95 6.50 -15.25
N ILE A 43 9.79 7.41 -15.77
CA ILE A 43 9.75 8.83 -15.47
C ILE A 43 9.74 9.55 -16.81
N GLN A 44 8.63 10.17 -17.16
CA GLN A 44 8.42 10.69 -18.52
C GLN A 44 7.73 12.05 -18.46
N ARG A 45 8.04 12.91 -19.43
CA ARG A 45 7.22 14.09 -19.71
C ARG A 45 6.07 13.70 -20.62
N ARG A 46 5.01 14.51 -20.66
CA ARG A 46 3.96 14.32 -21.67
C ARG A 46 4.57 14.47 -23.07
N ARG A 47 4.02 13.74 -24.05
CA ARG A 47 4.45 13.88 -25.44
C ARG A 47 4.25 15.34 -25.89
N ASN A 48 5.19 15.87 -26.66
CA ASN A 48 5.16 17.23 -27.20
C ASN A 48 5.18 18.36 -26.16
N SER A 49 5.71 18.10 -24.95
CA SER A 49 5.82 19.13 -23.92
C SER A 49 7.20 19.81 -23.92
N THR A 50 7.27 21.03 -23.36
CA THR A 50 8.51 21.79 -23.24
C THR A 50 9.50 21.14 -22.26
N PRO A 51 10.81 21.44 -22.33
CA PRO A 51 11.80 20.93 -21.36
C PRO A 51 11.47 21.24 -19.90
N ASP A 52 10.81 22.37 -19.62
CA ASP A 52 10.41 22.79 -18.26
C ASP A 52 9.11 22.16 -17.76
N SER A 53 8.42 21.40 -18.62
CA SER A 53 7.20 20.70 -18.24
C SER A 53 7.45 19.65 -17.15
N PRO A 54 6.45 19.41 -16.27
CA PRO A 54 6.57 18.46 -15.18
C PRO A 54 6.85 17.04 -15.69
N LYS A 55 7.69 16.33 -14.96
CA LYS A 55 7.93 14.90 -15.16
C LYS A 55 6.90 14.10 -14.36
N PHE A 56 6.29 13.12 -15.00
CA PHE A 56 5.37 12.18 -14.37
C PHE A 56 6.12 10.89 -14.05
N VAL A 57 5.96 10.42 -12.82
CA VAL A 57 6.50 9.17 -12.31
C VAL A 57 5.38 8.14 -12.35
N ASN A 58 5.60 7.03 -13.06
CA ASN A 58 4.73 5.87 -13.02
C ASN A 58 5.35 4.81 -12.12
N ILE A 59 4.60 4.42 -11.09
CA ILE A 59 4.97 3.35 -10.17
C ILE A 59 4.00 2.19 -10.30
N ILE A 60 4.52 0.99 -10.06
CA ILE A 60 3.73 -0.24 -10.10
C ILE A 60 3.90 -0.99 -8.79
N LYS A 61 2.76 -1.36 -8.20
CA LYS A 61 2.68 -2.20 -7.02
C LYS A 61 3.13 -3.62 -7.37
N LYS A 62 4.15 -4.11 -6.69
CA LYS A 62 4.65 -5.48 -6.82
C LYS A 62 3.79 -6.44 -5.99
N ILE A 63 3.00 -7.27 -6.67
CA ILE A 63 2.16 -8.32 -6.09
C ILE A 63 2.54 -9.64 -6.75
N ASP A 64 3.01 -10.59 -5.94
CA ASP A 64 3.39 -11.92 -6.41
C ASP A 64 2.18 -12.68 -6.97
N GLY A 65 2.35 -13.31 -8.12
CA GLY A 65 1.30 -14.00 -8.86
C GLY A 65 0.35 -13.08 -9.64
N LEU A 66 0.42 -11.75 -9.47
CA LEU A 66 -0.42 -10.80 -10.20
C LEU A 66 0.39 -9.88 -11.12
N THR A 67 1.25 -9.04 -10.54
CA THR A 67 2.11 -8.14 -11.32
C THR A 67 3.53 -8.67 -11.43
N TRP A 68 3.95 -9.54 -10.50
CA TRP A 68 5.23 -10.22 -10.49
C TRP A 68 4.98 -11.72 -10.64
N VAL A 69 5.31 -12.27 -11.80
CA VAL A 69 4.91 -13.62 -12.22
C VAL A 69 6.11 -14.42 -12.69
N ASP A 70 5.92 -15.74 -12.76
CA ASP A 70 6.85 -16.63 -13.45
C ASP A 70 6.80 -16.32 -14.97
N THR A 71 7.88 -15.72 -15.47
CA THR A 71 8.08 -15.36 -16.89
C THR A 71 8.79 -16.45 -17.68
N THR A 72 9.00 -17.62 -17.07
CA THR A 72 9.66 -18.74 -17.73
C THR A 72 8.83 -19.16 -18.94
N LYS A 73 9.42 -19.02 -20.13
CA LYS A 73 8.79 -19.54 -21.35
C LYS A 73 8.62 -21.06 -21.18
N PRO A 74 7.44 -21.64 -21.50
CA PRO A 74 7.29 -23.08 -21.49
C PRO A 74 8.39 -23.69 -22.37
N PRO A 75 9.06 -24.77 -21.91
CA PRO A 75 10.16 -25.32 -22.69
C PRO A 75 9.66 -25.77 -24.06
N ALA A 76 10.38 -25.39 -25.11
CA ALA A 76 10.35 -26.14 -26.34
C ALA A 76 11.06 -27.47 -26.07
N THR A 77 10.30 -28.57 -26.01
CA THR A 77 10.64 -29.93 -26.50
C THR A 77 10.18 -31.07 -25.59
N ARG A 78 9.83 -32.17 -26.28
CA ARG A 78 9.32 -33.47 -25.83
C ARG A 78 10.27 -34.27 -24.93
N TYR A 79 11.51 -33.80 -24.66
CA TYR A 79 12.55 -34.56 -23.95
C TYR A 79 13.57 -33.72 -23.13
N GLY A 80 13.31 -32.44 -22.82
CA GLY A 80 14.27 -31.55 -22.13
C GLY A 80 13.94 -31.22 -20.67
N LYS A 81 14.97 -30.98 -19.84
CA LYS A 81 14.83 -30.46 -18.46
C LYS A 81 14.05 -29.13 -18.46
N LYS A 82 13.13 -28.95 -17.51
CA LYS A 82 12.42 -27.66 -17.32
C LYS A 82 13.45 -26.56 -17.04
N PRO A 83 13.41 -25.41 -17.74
CA PRO A 83 14.25 -24.28 -17.43
C PRO A 83 13.99 -23.79 -15.99
N PRO A 84 15.00 -23.20 -15.33
CA PRO A 84 14.82 -22.62 -14.01
C PRO A 84 13.77 -21.52 -14.07
N LYS A 85 12.96 -21.40 -13.01
CA LYS A 85 11.95 -20.36 -12.91
C LYS A 85 12.62 -18.98 -12.95
N THR A 86 12.11 -18.11 -13.81
CA THR A 86 12.54 -16.73 -13.97
C THR A 86 11.36 -15.82 -13.67
N GLU A 87 11.47 -15.01 -12.62
CA GLU A 87 10.39 -14.09 -12.25
C GLU A 87 10.56 -12.72 -12.92
N GLY A 88 9.45 -12.08 -13.24
CA GLY A 88 9.45 -10.79 -13.89
C GLY A 88 8.09 -10.11 -13.84
N TRP A 89 8.03 -8.90 -14.39
CA TRP A 89 6.77 -8.17 -14.52
C TRP A 89 5.84 -8.86 -15.50
N ALA A 90 4.56 -8.96 -15.12
CA ALA A 90 3.51 -9.43 -16.01
C ALA A 90 3.48 -8.60 -17.31
N PRO A 91 3.19 -9.23 -18.47
CA PRO A 91 3.14 -8.52 -19.75
C PRO A 91 2.05 -7.46 -19.80
N TYR A 92 0.95 -7.69 -19.08
CA TYR A 92 -0.12 -6.73 -18.86
C TYR A 92 -0.25 -6.47 -17.36
N ILE A 93 -0.31 -5.19 -16.99
CA ILE A 93 -0.44 -4.76 -15.60
C ILE A 93 -1.72 -3.95 -15.49
N SER A 94 -2.64 -4.39 -14.63
CA SER A 94 -3.91 -3.70 -14.38
C SER A 94 -3.67 -2.27 -13.91
N SER A 95 -4.52 -1.32 -14.35
CA SER A 95 -4.48 0.08 -13.91
C SER A 95 -4.63 0.23 -12.40
N MET A 96 -5.32 -0.70 -11.73
CA MET A 96 -5.46 -0.72 -10.26
C MET A 96 -4.12 -0.92 -9.53
N CYS A 97 -3.12 -1.49 -10.19
CA CYS A 97 -1.78 -1.70 -9.65
C CYS A 97 -0.79 -0.60 -10.08
N GLN A 98 -1.26 0.40 -10.84
CA GLN A 98 -0.44 1.49 -11.35
C GLN A 98 -0.83 2.78 -10.64
N THR A 99 0.16 3.58 -10.26
CA THR A 99 -0.06 4.93 -9.75
C THR A 99 0.84 5.90 -10.49
N THR A 100 0.31 7.07 -10.85
CA THR A 100 1.08 8.12 -11.52
C THR A 100 1.02 9.41 -10.70
N PHE A 101 2.15 10.07 -10.53
CA PHE A 101 2.24 11.36 -9.83
C PHE A 101 3.30 12.27 -10.46
N VAL A 102 3.29 13.55 -10.08
CA VAL A 102 4.26 14.54 -10.58
C VAL A 102 5.52 14.50 -9.73
N LEU A 103 6.69 14.33 -10.36
CA LEU A 103 7.98 14.36 -9.69
C LEU A 103 8.18 15.71 -8.99
N GLY A 104 8.59 15.67 -7.71
CA GLY A 104 8.81 16.86 -6.88
C GLY A 104 7.54 17.43 -6.22
N SER A 105 6.35 16.90 -6.53
CA SER A 105 5.13 17.14 -5.74
C SER A 105 5.08 16.23 -4.51
N ASP A 106 4.05 16.30 -3.68
CA ASP A 106 3.88 15.30 -2.62
C ASP A 106 3.65 13.90 -3.19
N LEU A 107 4.14 12.88 -2.49
CA LEU A 107 3.83 11.48 -2.82
C LEU A 107 2.33 11.22 -2.66
N PRO A 108 1.78 10.27 -3.45
CA PRO A 108 0.39 9.83 -3.27
C PRO A 108 0.12 9.34 -1.84
N PRO A 109 -1.12 9.49 -1.35
CA PRO A 109 -1.50 8.99 -0.02
C PRO A 109 -1.11 7.53 0.19
N GLY A 110 -0.54 7.23 1.37
CA GLY A 110 -0.10 5.88 1.74
C GLY A 110 1.23 5.43 1.11
N ILE A 111 1.78 6.16 0.15
CA ILE A 111 3.07 5.83 -0.49
C ILE A 111 4.19 6.63 0.18
N CYS A 112 5.22 5.93 0.60
CA CYS A 112 6.33 6.49 1.36
C CYS A 112 7.67 5.99 0.81
N THR A 113 8.76 6.70 1.12
CA THR A 113 10.11 6.30 0.69
C THR A 113 10.70 5.17 1.50
N THR A 114 10.12 4.81 2.64
CA THR A 114 10.62 3.71 3.49
C THR A 114 9.47 2.88 4.06
N LYS A 115 9.72 1.58 4.29
CA LYS A 115 8.78 0.66 4.95
C LYS A 115 8.28 1.22 6.30
N LEU A 116 9.18 1.76 7.11
CA LEU A 116 8.85 2.35 8.41
C LEU A 116 7.85 3.51 8.29
N LEU A 117 8.02 4.38 7.29
CA LEU A 117 7.11 5.50 7.05
C LEU A 117 5.75 5.00 6.53
N ALA A 118 5.74 4.01 5.63
CA ALA A 118 4.51 3.41 5.13
C ALA A 118 3.67 2.80 6.27
N ILE A 119 4.31 2.06 7.19
CA ILE A 119 3.61 1.50 8.36
C ILE A 119 3.07 2.61 9.26
N LYS A 120 3.84 3.68 9.50
CA LYS A 120 3.38 4.83 10.30
C LYS A 120 2.21 5.56 9.65
N ALA A 121 2.22 5.73 8.33
CA ALA A 121 1.13 6.32 7.58
C ALA A 121 -0.14 5.47 7.75
N ALA A 122 -0.06 4.16 7.53
CA ALA A 122 -1.18 3.24 7.73
C ALA A 122 -1.74 3.26 9.17
N ILE A 123 -0.86 3.33 10.18
CA ILE A 123 -1.28 3.51 11.59
C ILE A 123 -2.06 4.81 11.76
N SER A 124 -1.59 5.92 11.17
CA SER A 124 -2.26 7.21 11.26
C SER A 124 -3.63 7.19 10.59
N ASP A 125 -3.78 6.45 9.49
CA ASP A 125 -5.06 6.29 8.80
C ASP A 125 -6.04 5.48 9.65
N LEU A 126 -5.63 4.31 10.15
CA LEU A 126 -6.46 3.49 11.05
C LEU A 126 -6.88 4.27 12.33
N GLN A 127 -6.01 5.12 12.85
CA GLN A 127 -6.35 6.00 13.98
C GLN A 127 -7.38 7.07 13.61
N ASN A 128 -7.35 7.58 12.38
CA ASN A 128 -8.37 8.52 11.90
C ASN A 128 -9.71 7.79 11.70
N ASP A 129 -9.69 6.57 11.17
CA ASP A 129 -10.90 5.76 10.98
C ASP A 129 -11.58 5.47 12.32
N ILE A 130 -10.83 5.06 13.34
CA ILE A 130 -11.36 4.86 14.70
C ILE A 130 -12.02 6.14 15.25
N LYS A 131 -11.38 7.31 15.04
CA LYS A 131 -11.97 8.59 15.46
C LYS A 131 -13.25 8.92 14.71
N TRP A 132 -13.33 8.56 13.43
CA TRP A 132 -14.53 8.72 12.64
C TRP A 132 -15.66 7.85 13.19
N TYR A 133 -15.41 6.56 13.45
CA TYR A 133 -16.38 5.67 14.09
C TYR A 133 -16.84 6.19 15.46
N ASP A 134 -15.92 6.69 16.29
CA ASP A 134 -16.27 7.30 17.58
C ASP A 134 -17.24 8.49 17.42
N GLY A 135 -17.03 9.30 16.39
CA GLY A 135 -17.93 10.41 16.05
C GLY A 135 -19.31 9.93 15.59
N GLU A 136 -19.36 9.01 14.63
CA GLU A 136 -20.63 8.48 14.10
C GLU A 136 -21.45 7.78 15.18
N ILE A 137 -20.82 6.94 16.02
CA ILE A 137 -21.50 6.27 17.13
C ILE A 137 -22.08 7.32 18.09
N ALA A 138 -21.35 8.38 18.40
CA ALA A 138 -21.84 9.44 19.28
C ALA A 138 -23.02 10.20 18.66
N GLU A 139 -22.98 10.51 17.36
CA GLU A 139 -24.08 11.18 16.66
C GLU A 139 -25.33 10.31 16.58
N HIS A 140 -25.19 9.00 16.31
CA HIS A 140 -26.33 8.09 16.29
C HIS A 140 -26.97 7.91 17.67
N LYS A 141 -26.18 7.90 18.75
CA LYS A 141 -26.68 7.83 20.13
C LYS A 141 -27.44 9.08 20.58
N LYS A 142 -27.21 10.24 19.96
CA LYS A 142 -27.92 11.50 20.26
C LYS A 142 -29.29 11.60 19.61
N LYS A 143 -29.64 10.70 18.67
CA LYS A 143 -30.94 10.71 17.99
C LYS A 143 -32.06 10.43 18.98
N LEU A 144 -33.24 11.03 18.74
CA LEU A 144 -34.42 10.87 19.59
C LEU A 144 -34.84 9.41 19.76
N ILE A 145 -34.68 8.62 18.70
CA ILE A 145 -34.80 7.16 18.70
C ILE A 145 -33.50 6.63 18.10
N PRO A 146 -32.57 6.13 18.93
CA PRO A 146 -31.34 5.52 18.44
C PRO A 146 -31.61 4.26 17.63
N ASP A 147 -30.88 4.12 16.53
CA ASP A 147 -30.87 2.89 15.74
C ASP A 147 -29.80 1.94 16.34
N GLU A 148 -30.24 1.08 17.26
CA GLU A 148 -29.37 0.16 17.99
C GLU A 148 -28.69 -0.88 17.08
N GLU A 149 -29.35 -1.29 15.99
CA GLU A 149 -28.77 -2.21 15.01
C GLU A 149 -27.60 -1.55 14.29
N HIS A 150 -27.80 -0.31 13.81
CA HIS A 150 -26.75 0.45 13.17
C HIS A 150 -25.59 0.78 14.13
N ILE A 151 -25.87 1.13 15.39
CA ILE A 151 -24.83 1.37 16.40
C ILE A 151 -24.02 0.10 16.67
N THR A 152 -24.68 -1.06 16.73
CA THR A 152 -24.02 -2.34 16.93
C THR A 152 -23.09 -2.67 15.75
N GLU A 153 -23.53 -2.38 14.53
CA GLU A 153 -22.71 -2.59 13.33
C GLU A 153 -21.48 -1.66 13.31
N LEU A 154 -21.66 -0.37 13.61
CA LEU A 154 -20.54 0.58 13.74
C LEU A 154 -19.53 0.15 14.80
N LEU A 155 -19.99 -0.40 15.94
CA LEU A 155 -19.12 -0.93 16.99
C LEU A 155 -18.33 -2.16 16.51
N ARG A 156 -18.97 -3.04 15.71
CA ARG A 156 -18.32 -4.20 15.10
C ARG A 156 -17.22 -3.77 14.12
N GLU A 157 -17.54 -2.89 13.19
CA GLU A 157 -16.60 -2.35 12.19
C GLU A 157 -15.43 -1.61 12.84
N LYS A 158 -15.72 -0.78 13.85
CA LYS A 158 -14.67 -0.13 14.67
C LYS A 158 -13.76 -1.16 15.33
N GLY A 159 -14.32 -2.21 15.92
CA GLY A 159 -13.55 -3.30 16.53
C GLY A 159 -12.64 -4.01 15.54
N ASP A 160 -13.06 -4.11 14.28
CA ASP A 160 -12.24 -4.65 13.19
C ASP A 160 -11.07 -3.73 12.84
N VAL A 161 -11.29 -2.42 12.74
CA VAL A 161 -10.21 -1.43 12.54
C VAL A 161 -9.23 -1.43 13.72
N GLU A 162 -9.69 -1.57 14.96
CA GLU A 162 -8.84 -1.66 16.15
C GLU A 162 -7.90 -2.88 16.12
N LYS A 163 -8.39 -4.03 15.64
CA LYS A 163 -7.57 -5.23 15.43
C LYS A 163 -6.49 -4.98 14.36
N SER A 164 -6.84 -4.35 13.23
CA SER A 164 -5.90 -3.92 12.20
C SER A 164 -4.83 -2.98 12.74
N LEU A 165 -5.22 -2.00 13.58
CA LEU A 165 -4.30 -1.08 14.23
C LEU A 165 -3.32 -1.81 15.15
N ARG A 166 -3.79 -2.80 15.91
CA ARG A 166 -2.93 -3.63 16.77
C ARG A 166 -1.88 -4.39 15.94
N LEU A 167 -2.28 -4.95 14.80
CA LEU A 167 -1.36 -5.63 13.89
C LEU A 167 -0.32 -4.66 13.30
N ALA A 168 -0.77 -3.49 12.83
CA ALA A 168 0.10 -2.46 12.27
C ALA A 168 1.16 -1.99 13.27
N LYS A 169 0.78 -1.78 14.54
CA LYS A 169 1.72 -1.46 15.64
C LYS A 169 2.74 -2.57 15.88
N SER A 170 2.34 -3.83 15.80
CA SER A 170 3.26 -4.97 15.89
C SER A 170 4.31 -4.96 14.76
N TYR A 171 3.88 -4.70 13.52
CA TYR A 171 4.76 -4.54 12.37
C TYR A 171 5.74 -3.37 12.57
N LEU A 172 5.27 -2.24 13.10
CA LEU A 172 6.12 -1.09 13.40
C LEU A 172 7.26 -1.44 14.38
N THR A 173 6.94 -2.19 15.45
CA THR A 173 7.94 -2.63 16.43
C THR A 173 8.96 -3.57 15.80
N LYS A 174 8.52 -4.56 15.01
CA LYS A 174 9.42 -5.48 14.29
C LYS A 174 10.35 -4.73 13.34
N GLU A 175 9.81 -3.80 12.57
CA GLU A 175 10.57 -3.01 11.59
C GLU A 175 11.61 -2.10 12.27
N ARG A 176 11.27 -1.51 13.43
CA ARG A 176 12.22 -0.73 14.24
C ARG A 176 13.38 -1.58 14.74
N ASN A 177 13.07 -2.76 15.29
CA ASN A 177 14.10 -3.65 15.84
C ASN A 177 15.04 -4.18 14.75
N ARG A 178 14.52 -4.46 13.55
CA ARG A 178 15.35 -4.87 12.41
C ARG A 178 16.39 -3.82 12.04
N LYS A 179 15.98 -2.55 11.95
CA LYS A 179 16.93 -1.44 11.67
C LYS A 179 18.00 -1.24 12.74
N VAL A 180 17.71 -1.60 14.00
CA VAL A 180 18.71 -1.54 15.08
C VAL A 180 19.73 -2.67 14.92
N ALA A 181 19.28 -3.86 14.52
CA ALA A 181 20.14 -5.01 14.28
C ALA A 181 21.04 -4.83 13.05
N GLU A 182 20.51 -4.28 11.94
CA GLU A 182 21.28 -4.03 10.70
C GLU A 182 22.36 -2.93 10.84
N LYS A 183 22.34 -2.16 11.94
CA LYS A 183 23.32 -1.10 12.24
C LYS A 183 24.42 -1.53 13.21
N LYS A 184 24.35 -2.74 13.75
CA LYS A 184 25.39 -3.34 14.61
C LYS A 184 26.27 -4.27 13.77
#